data_AF-A0A9D9E1I6-F1
#
_entry.id   AF-A0A9D9E1I6-F1
#
_cell.length_a   1.000
_cell.length_b   1.000
_cell.length_c   1.000
_cell.angle_alpha   90.00
_cell.angle_beta   90.00
_cell.angle_gamma   90.00
#
_symmetry.space_group_name_H-M   'P 1'
#
loop_
_entity.id
_entity.type
_entity.pdbx_description
1 polymer ?
#
loop_
_entity_poly.entity_id
_entity_poly.type
_entity_poly.pdbx_seq_one_letter_code
_entity_poly.pdbx_strand_id
1 'polypeptide(L)'
;MKCSEAEELMMKYMDNELSESDAKRLNSHILECVECKESFFIYESLISDLKILSDYEAPLGFEAEVLAKISTISIDNNGRCTIKSRVNGVIWGTFSVLFGTGTMLVMYREPIMKSLLGNPYIGDTVSKLIPISMNITEQGNIIKNTADTFIGVISSTLANSIGIILAILTLICATQFIMIRNKKRTK
;
A
#
# COMPACT_ATOMS: atom_id res chain seq x y z
N MET A 1 28.50 28.13 -2.72
CA MET A 1 27.74 26.89 -2.46
C MET A 1 27.38 26.85 -0.98
N LYS A 2 26.27 26.22 -0.58
CA LYS A 2 25.96 25.97 0.84
C LYS A 2 26.72 24.73 1.31
N CYS A 3 27.17 24.68 2.56
CA CYS A 3 27.93 23.54 3.10
C CYS A 3 27.18 22.20 2.95
N SER A 4 25.85 22.19 3.09
CA SER A 4 25.02 20.99 2.89
C SER A 4 25.07 20.42 1.46
N GLU A 5 25.15 21.31 0.46
CA GLU A 5 25.29 20.91 -0.94
C GLU A 5 26.72 20.42 -1.23
N ALA A 6 27.71 21.02 -0.56
CA ALA A 6 29.09 20.56 -0.64
C ALA A 6 29.25 19.14 -0.11
N GLU A 7 28.64 18.83 1.04
CA GLU A 7 28.64 17.50 1.65
C GLU A 7 28.05 16.44 0.71
N GLU A 8 26.94 16.74 0.03
CA GLU A 8 26.35 15.83 -0.97
C GLU A 8 27.32 15.57 -2.14
N LEU A 9 28.00 16.62 -2.62
CA LEU A 9 29.01 16.46 -3.67
C LEU A 9 30.26 15.72 -3.18
N MET A 10 30.64 15.84 -1.91
CA MET A 10 31.74 15.05 -1.32
C MET A 10 31.40 13.57 -1.30
N MET A 11 30.17 13.19 -0.93
CA MET A 11 29.75 11.78 -0.97
C MET A 11 29.82 11.23 -2.41
N LYS A 12 29.28 11.96 -3.39
CA LYS A 12 29.37 11.59 -4.81
C LYS A 12 30.80 11.48 -5.31
N TYR A 13 31.70 12.31 -4.80
CA TYR A 13 33.13 12.20 -5.08
C TYR A 13 33.70 10.86 -4.60
N MET A 14 33.37 10.46 -3.37
CA MET A 14 33.86 9.19 -2.79
C MET A 14 33.33 7.97 -3.54
N ASP A 15 32.11 8.03 -4.07
CA ASP A 15 31.50 6.97 -4.88
C ASP A 15 31.99 6.96 -6.35
N ASN A 16 32.86 7.90 -6.74
CA ASN A 16 33.28 8.14 -8.14
C ASN A 16 32.13 8.50 -9.11
N GLU A 17 31.06 9.11 -8.60
CA GLU A 17 29.87 9.52 -9.37
C GLU A 17 29.84 11.04 -9.66
N LEU A 18 30.89 11.78 -9.32
CA LEU A 18 30.93 13.23 -9.44
C LEU A 18 31.17 13.69 -10.89
N SER A 19 30.31 14.59 -11.38
CA SER A 19 30.46 15.23 -12.69
C SER A 19 31.62 16.25 -12.72
N GLU A 20 32.21 16.51 -13.89
CA GLU A 20 33.30 17.49 -14.01
C GLU A 20 32.87 18.92 -13.62
N SER A 21 31.61 19.29 -13.93
CA SER A 21 31.05 20.58 -13.52
C SER A 21 30.90 20.69 -12.00
N ASP A 22 30.47 19.61 -11.34
CA ASP A 22 30.29 19.60 -9.90
C ASP A 22 31.63 19.52 -9.16
N ALA A 23 32.62 18.83 -9.73
CA ALA A 23 33.99 18.81 -9.23
C ALA A 23 34.60 20.22 -9.16
N LYS A 24 34.40 21.05 -10.20
CA LYS A 24 34.86 22.44 -10.19
C LYS A 24 34.16 23.25 -9.10
N ARG A 25 32.85 23.10 -8.95
CA ARG A 25 32.06 23.80 -7.92
C ARG A 25 32.46 23.40 -6.51
N LEU A 26 32.67 22.09 -6.28
CA LEU A 26 33.13 21.55 -5.02
C LEU A 26 34.53 22.05 -4.66
N ASN A 27 35.47 22.00 -5.61
CA ASN A 27 36.83 22.46 -5.40
C ASN A 27 36.88 23.97 -5.05
N SER A 28 36.14 24.80 -5.78
CA SER A 28 36.03 26.24 -5.44
C SER A 28 35.53 26.46 -4.02
N HIS A 29 34.55 25.68 -3.56
CA HIS A 29 34.01 25.83 -2.21
C HIS A 29 34.97 25.33 -1.13
N ILE A 30 35.67 24.21 -1.35
CA ILE A 30 36.67 23.67 -0.42
C ILE A 30 37.85 24.63 -0.23
N LEU A 31 38.21 25.41 -1.25
CA LEU A 31 39.24 26.43 -1.13
C LEU A 31 38.83 27.61 -0.23
N GLU A 32 37.54 27.92 -0.16
CA GLU A 32 36.99 29.06 0.58
C GLU A 32 36.48 28.69 1.98
N CYS A 33 35.97 27.48 2.17
CA CYS A 33 35.33 27.03 3.41
C CYS A 33 36.22 26.05 4.18
N VAL A 34 36.70 26.49 5.36
CA VAL A 34 37.59 25.70 6.23
C VAL A 34 36.92 24.43 6.74
N GLU A 35 35.65 24.51 7.18
CA GLU A 35 34.90 23.36 7.71
C GLU A 35 34.73 22.24 6.66
N CYS A 36 34.37 22.64 5.43
CA CYS A 36 34.23 21.70 4.31
C CYS A 36 35.58 21.10 3.91
N LYS A 37 36.66 21.89 3.97
CA LYS A 37 38.01 21.41 3.69
C LYS A 37 38.50 20.38 4.70
N GLU A 38 38.25 20.62 5.99
CA GLU A 38 38.61 19.68 7.05
C GLU A 38 37.81 18.38 6.92
N SER A 39 36.50 18.48 6.70
CA SER A 39 35.62 17.32 6.49
C SER A 39 36.06 16.48 5.29
N PHE A 40 36.39 17.12 4.17
CA PHE A 40 36.89 16.44 2.98
C PHE A 40 38.20 15.71 3.23
N PHE A 41 39.13 16.34 3.96
CA PHE A 41 40.41 15.72 4.32
C PHE A 41 40.23 14.49 5.22
N ILE A 42 39.28 14.55 6.17
CA ILE A 42 38.94 13.41 7.02
C ILE A 42 38.42 12.24 6.16
N TYR A 43 37.49 12.49 5.25
CA TYR A 43 36.97 11.43 4.37
C TYR A 43 38.04 10.81 3.47
N GLU A 44 38.93 11.62 2.88
CA GLU A 44 40.07 11.14 2.10
C GLU A 44 41.02 10.27 2.94
N SER A 45 41.32 10.69 4.16
CA SER A 45 42.15 9.91 5.09
C SER A 45 41.52 8.56 5.40
N LEU A 46 40.22 8.53 5.71
CA LEU A 46 39.50 7.29 6.02
C LEU A 46 39.51 6.33 4.84
N ILE A 47 39.28 6.82 3.62
CA ILE A 47 39.30 5.98 2.41
C ILE A 47 40.72 5.47 2.12
N SER A 48 41.73 6.30 2.31
CA SER A 48 43.13 5.87 2.21
C SER A 48 43.44 4.74 3.20
N ASP A 49 43.00 4.86 4.45
CA ASP A 49 43.20 3.84 5.48
C ASP A 49 42.46 2.54 5.13
N LEU A 50 41.23 2.64 4.60
CA LEU A 50 40.46 1.48 4.14
C LEU A 50 41.12 0.78 2.94
N LYS A 51 41.75 1.52 2.02
CA LYS A 51 42.48 0.95 0.87
C LYS A 51 43.74 0.18 1.26
N ILE A 52 44.28 0.42 2.46
CA ILE A 52 45.45 -0.30 2.98
C ILE A 52 45.05 -1.68 3.54
N LEU A 53 43.78 -1.89 3.85
CA LEU A 53 43.29 -3.18 4.32
C LEU A 53 43.49 -4.24 3.23
N SER A 54 43.91 -5.43 3.64
CA SER A 54 44.10 -6.54 2.72
C SER A 54 42.77 -6.93 2.08
N ASP A 55 42.75 -7.05 0.75
CA ASP A 55 41.64 -7.63 0.03
C ASP A 55 41.37 -9.04 0.58
N TYR A 56 40.16 -9.24 1.11
CA TYR A 56 39.71 -10.54 1.56
C TYR A 56 38.86 -11.18 0.46
N GLU A 57 39.37 -12.25 -0.16
CA GLU A 57 38.60 -12.98 -1.15
C GLU A 57 37.36 -13.62 -0.51
N ALA A 58 36.23 -13.50 -1.19
CA ALA A 58 35.02 -14.19 -0.79
C ALA A 58 35.24 -15.71 -0.79
N PRO A 59 34.61 -16.47 0.13
CA PRO A 59 34.68 -17.92 0.13
C PRO A 59 34.28 -18.52 -1.22
N LEU A 60 34.96 -19.60 -1.61
CA LEU A 60 34.66 -20.32 -2.86
C LEU A 60 33.18 -20.68 -2.94
N GLY A 61 32.52 -20.29 -4.04
CA GLY A 61 31.11 -20.56 -4.29
C GLY A 61 30.11 -19.55 -3.71
N PHE A 62 30.57 -18.55 -2.94
CA PHE A 62 29.69 -17.50 -2.40
C PHE A 62 28.96 -16.74 -3.51
N GLU A 63 29.68 -16.32 -4.55
CA GLU A 63 29.11 -15.62 -5.70
C GLU A 63 28.03 -16.46 -6.39
N ALA A 64 28.29 -17.75 -6.60
CA ALA A 64 27.34 -18.68 -7.21
C ALA A 64 26.09 -18.87 -6.33
N GLU A 65 26.25 -18.96 -5.01
CA GLU A 65 25.12 -19.07 -4.07
C GLU A 65 24.28 -17.78 -4.03
N VAL A 66 24.92 -16.62 -4.03
CA VAL A 66 24.27 -15.31 -4.09
C VAL A 66 23.51 -15.14 -5.39
N LEU A 67 24.12 -15.45 -6.54
CA LEU A 67 23.46 -15.40 -7.85
C LEU A 67 22.29 -16.38 -7.94
N ALA A 68 22.42 -17.58 -7.37
CA ALA A 68 21.31 -18.53 -7.29
C ALA A 68 20.13 -17.94 -6.49
N LYS A 69 20.38 -17.34 -5.32
CA LYS A 69 19.35 -16.67 -4.52
C LYS A 69 18.74 -15.46 -5.24
N ILE A 70 19.55 -14.61 -5.87
CA ILE A 70 19.05 -13.46 -6.64
C ILE A 70 18.18 -13.93 -7.81
N SER A 71 18.56 -15.01 -8.50
CA SER A 71 17.74 -15.55 -9.59
C SER A 71 16.37 -16.03 -9.11
N THR A 72 16.29 -16.62 -7.91
CA THR A 72 15.01 -17.01 -7.29
C THR A 72 14.16 -15.82 -6.86
N ILE A 73 14.78 -14.69 -6.50
CA ILE A 73 14.10 -13.44 -6.14
C ILE A 73 13.67 -12.66 -7.42
N SER A 74 14.41 -12.81 -8.53
CA SER A 74 14.16 -12.10 -9.79
C SER A 74 12.88 -12.53 -10.52
N ILE A 75 12.19 -13.57 -10.02
CA ILE A 75 10.83 -13.96 -10.43
C ILE A 75 9.79 -13.37 -9.44
N ASP A 76 10.04 -12.17 -8.92
CA ASP A 76 8.95 -11.28 -8.52
C ASP A 76 9.18 -9.85 -9.03
N ASN A 77 9.68 -9.76 -10.26
CA ASN A 77 9.52 -8.60 -11.14
C ASN A 77 8.04 -8.33 -11.53
N ASN A 78 7.09 -8.74 -10.68
CA ASN A 78 5.79 -8.13 -10.57
C ASN A 78 5.75 -7.09 -9.43
N GLY A 79 6.86 -6.38 -9.24
CA GLY A 79 6.88 -4.93 -8.98
C GLY A 79 6.20 -4.09 -10.08
N ARG A 80 5.29 -4.68 -10.88
CA ARG A 80 4.22 -3.90 -11.46
C ARG A 80 3.31 -3.53 -10.28
N CYS A 81 3.53 -2.34 -9.74
CA CYS A 81 2.41 -1.43 -9.51
C CYS A 81 1.62 -1.34 -10.82
N THR A 82 0.81 -2.38 -11.08
CA THR A 82 -0.02 -2.47 -12.26
C THR A 82 -0.95 -1.29 -12.16
N ILE A 83 -1.06 -0.49 -13.22
CA ILE A 83 -2.06 0.58 -13.33
C ILE A 83 -3.44 0.06 -12.88
N LYS A 84 -3.70 -1.24 -13.10
CA LYS A 84 -4.87 -1.99 -12.61
C LYS A 84 -5.06 -2.00 -11.09
N SER A 85 -4.00 -2.14 -10.27
CA SER A 85 -4.13 -2.09 -8.79
C SER A 85 -4.37 -0.66 -8.28
N ARG A 86 -3.78 0.34 -8.94
CA ARG A 86 -4.02 1.76 -8.66
C ARG A 86 -5.45 2.18 -9.01
N VAL A 87 -5.97 1.73 -10.16
CA VAL A 87 -7.35 2.00 -10.59
C VAL A 87 -8.37 1.27 -9.70
N ASN A 88 -8.13 0.01 -9.35
CA ASN A 88 -9.01 -0.70 -8.40
C ASN A 88 -9.01 -0.02 -7.03
N GLY A 89 -7.85 0.40 -6.51
CA GLY A 89 -7.76 1.13 -5.25
C GLY A 89 -8.50 2.46 -5.28
N VAL A 90 -8.39 3.22 -6.38
CA VAL A 90 -9.12 4.48 -6.55
C VAL A 90 -10.62 4.25 -6.65
N ILE A 91 -11.09 3.26 -7.42
CA ILE A 91 -12.52 2.96 -7.57
C ILE A 91 -13.13 2.51 -6.23
N TRP A 92 -12.47 1.60 -5.51
CA TRP A 92 -12.97 1.14 -4.21
C TRP A 92 -12.87 2.22 -3.13
N GLY A 93 -11.82 3.06 -3.18
CA GLY A 93 -11.66 4.20 -2.30
C GLY A 93 -12.75 5.25 -2.51
N THR A 94 -13.03 5.64 -3.75
CA THR A 94 -14.09 6.61 -4.06
C THR A 94 -15.48 6.05 -3.73
N PHE A 95 -15.72 4.76 -3.99
CA PHE A 95 -16.97 4.11 -3.59
C PHE A 95 -17.15 4.12 -2.07
N SER A 96 -16.11 3.80 -1.31
CA SER A 96 -16.15 3.83 0.16
C SER A 96 -16.43 5.23 0.71
N VAL A 97 -15.79 6.26 0.15
CA VAL A 97 -16.02 7.67 0.56
C VAL A 97 -17.43 8.14 0.20
N LEU A 98 -17.92 7.83 -1.00
CA LEU A 98 -19.29 8.20 -1.41
C LEU A 98 -20.33 7.46 -0.58
N PHE A 99 -20.11 6.18 -0.27
CA PHE A 99 -21.00 5.40 0.57
C PHE A 99 -20.99 5.91 2.02
N GLY A 100 -19.82 6.25 2.56
CA GLY A 100 -19.68 6.84 3.90
C GLY A 100 -20.37 8.19 4.00
N THR A 101 -20.16 9.09 3.04
CA THR A 101 -20.83 10.40 3.04
C THR A 101 -22.34 10.28 2.84
N GLY A 102 -22.80 9.36 1.98
CA GLY A 102 -24.22 9.07 1.78
C GLY A 102 -24.91 8.53 3.04
N THR A 103 -24.30 7.56 3.72
CA THR A 103 -24.83 7.00 4.98
C THR A 103 -24.86 8.04 6.10
N MET A 104 -23.84 8.90 6.19
CA MET A 104 -23.81 10.04 7.10
C MET A 104 -24.98 11.01 6.83
N LEU A 105 -25.22 11.37 5.57
CA LEU A 105 -26.34 12.25 5.18
C LEU A 105 -27.71 11.66 5.53
N VAL A 106 -27.88 10.34 5.39
CA VAL A 106 -29.13 9.66 5.77
C VAL A 106 -29.33 9.66 7.29
N MET A 107 -28.28 9.37 8.07
CA MET A 107 -28.37 9.38 9.54
C MET A 107 -28.66 10.78 10.09
N TYR A 108 -28.07 11.82 9.51
CA TYR A 108 -28.25 13.21 9.94
C TYR A 108 -29.33 13.96 9.14
N ARG A 109 -30.22 13.25 8.42
CA ARG A 109 -31.26 13.86 7.58
C ARG A 109 -32.11 14.88 8.33
N GLU A 110 -32.65 14.50 9.48
CA GLU A 110 -33.56 15.34 10.28
C GLU A 110 -32.91 16.66 10.76
N PRO A 111 -31.74 16.64 11.44
CA PRO A 111 -31.08 17.87 11.87
C PRO A 111 -30.64 18.74 10.69
N ILE A 112 -30.16 18.13 9.59
CA ILE A 112 -29.76 18.87 8.38
C ILE A 112 -30.98 19.58 7.76
N MET A 113 -32.12 18.91 7.68
CA MET A 113 -33.35 19.50 7.14
C MET A 113 -33.83 20.68 7.99
N LYS A 114 -33.79 20.54 9.32
CA LYS A 114 -34.16 21.62 10.25
C LYS A 114 -33.23 22.84 10.12
N SER A 115 -31.93 22.62 9.98
CA SER A 115 -30.95 23.69 9.77
C SER A 115 -31.11 24.38 8.41
N LEU A 116 -31.43 23.62 7.36
CA LEU A 116 -31.64 24.16 6.00
C LEU A 116 -32.94 24.96 5.88
N LEU A 117 -34.01 24.53 6.56
CA LEU A 117 -35.29 25.25 6.60
C LEU A 117 -35.19 26.58 7.37
N GLY A 118 -34.28 26.67 8.34
CA GLY A 118 -34.00 27.91 9.08
C GLY A 118 -33.20 28.95 8.29
N ASN A 119 -32.71 28.64 7.09
CA ASN A 119 -31.92 29.57 6.30
C ASN A 119 -32.84 30.44 5.41
N PRO A 120 -32.78 31.79 5.51
CA PRO A 120 -33.65 32.69 4.77
C PRO A 120 -33.48 32.63 3.24
N TYR A 121 -32.35 32.15 2.73
CA TYR A 121 -32.08 32.06 1.29
C TYR A 121 -32.44 30.71 0.67
N ILE A 122 -32.46 29.63 1.47
CA ILE A 122 -32.56 28.26 0.97
C ILE A 122 -33.87 27.58 1.44
N GLY A 123 -34.48 28.08 2.51
CA GLY A 123 -35.66 27.48 3.14
C GLY A 123 -36.87 27.29 2.22
N ASP A 124 -37.14 28.26 1.32
CA ASP A 124 -38.26 28.15 0.36
C ASP A 124 -38.01 27.11 -0.74
N THR A 125 -36.75 26.89 -1.11
CA THR A 125 -36.40 25.82 -2.06
C THR A 125 -36.52 24.47 -1.38
N VAL A 126 -36.08 24.35 -0.12
CA VAL A 126 -36.11 23.11 0.66
C VAL A 126 -37.53 22.69 1.02
N SER A 127 -38.42 23.63 1.32
CA SER A 127 -39.83 23.33 1.62
C SER A 127 -40.54 22.62 0.45
N LYS A 128 -40.19 22.98 -0.79
CA LYS A 128 -40.70 22.34 -2.02
C LYS A 128 -40.17 20.91 -2.24
N LEU A 129 -39.05 20.55 -1.61
CA LEU A 129 -38.50 19.18 -1.67
C LEU A 129 -39.05 18.24 -0.58
N ILE A 130 -39.69 18.76 0.47
CA ILE A 130 -40.33 17.96 1.52
C ILE A 130 -41.28 16.88 0.95
N PRO A 131 -42.24 17.20 0.06
CA PRO A 131 -43.17 16.19 -0.47
C PRO A 131 -42.49 15.13 -1.33
N ILE A 132 -41.42 15.47 -2.05
CA ILE A 132 -40.62 14.52 -2.84
C ILE A 132 -39.92 13.54 -1.88
N SER A 133 -39.39 14.05 -0.77
CA SER A 133 -38.71 13.25 0.24
C SER A 133 -39.65 12.27 0.98
N MET A 134 -40.93 12.63 1.12
CA MET A 134 -41.96 11.75 1.70
C MET A 134 -42.30 10.59 0.77
N ASN A 135 -42.45 10.87 -0.54
CA ASN A 135 -42.75 9.87 -1.56
C ASN A 135 -41.63 8.81 -1.70
N ILE A 136 -40.37 9.20 -1.48
CA ILE A 136 -39.21 8.28 -1.47
C ILE A 136 -39.26 7.34 -0.26
N THR A 137 -39.69 7.82 0.92
CA THR A 137 -39.87 6.96 2.11
C THR A 137 -40.97 5.92 1.92
N GLU A 138 -42.05 6.27 1.22
CA GLU A 138 -43.13 5.34 0.90
C GLU A 138 -42.68 4.24 -0.07
N GLN A 139 -41.90 4.59 -1.09
CA GLN A 139 -41.24 3.62 -1.99
C GLN A 139 -40.18 2.76 -1.27
N GLY A 140 -39.59 3.26 -0.19
CA GLY A 140 -38.62 2.53 0.63
C GLY A 140 -39.15 1.22 1.23
N ASN A 141 -40.46 1.13 1.52
CA ASN A 141 -41.07 -0.09 2.03
C ASN A 141 -41.11 -1.22 0.98
N ILE A 142 -41.26 -0.86 -0.30
CA ILE A 142 -41.23 -1.83 -1.41
C ILE A 142 -39.80 -2.37 -1.60
N ILE A 143 -38.79 -1.50 -1.48
CA ILE A 143 -37.38 -1.88 -1.55
C ILE A 143 -36.99 -2.76 -0.35
N LYS A 144 -37.48 -2.45 0.85
CA LYS A 144 -37.22 -3.25 2.05
C LYS A 144 -37.76 -4.68 1.91
N ASN A 145 -39.01 -4.84 1.47
CA ASN A 145 -39.60 -6.17 1.26
C ASN A 145 -38.86 -6.97 0.18
N THR A 146 -38.35 -6.28 -0.85
CA THR A 146 -37.52 -6.90 -1.90
C THR A 146 -36.14 -7.31 -1.35
N ALA A 147 -35.50 -6.46 -0.55
CA ALA A 147 -34.24 -6.77 0.10
C ALA A 147 -34.36 -7.95 1.09
N ASP A 148 -35.43 -8.02 1.88
CA ASP A 148 -35.68 -9.12 2.82
C ASP A 148 -35.89 -10.45 2.08
N THR A 149 -36.55 -10.44 0.90
CA THR A 149 -36.67 -11.64 0.05
C THR A 149 -35.32 -12.05 -0.54
N PHE A 150 -34.50 -11.10 -1.01
CA PHE A 150 -33.14 -11.40 -1.50
C PHE A 150 -32.22 -11.94 -0.40
N ILE A 151 -32.26 -11.37 0.81
CA ILE A 151 -31.50 -11.86 1.97
C ILE A 151 -31.95 -13.27 2.37
N GLY A 152 -33.26 -13.57 2.29
CA GLY A 152 -33.80 -14.92 2.50
C GLY A 152 -33.30 -15.95 1.46
N VAL A 153 -33.20 -15.56 0.19
CA VAL A 153 -32.67 -16.43 -0.88
C VAL A 153 -31.16 -16.67 -0.72
N ILE A 154 -30.41 -15.64 -0.33
CA ILE A 154 -28.95 -15.77 -0.11
C ILE A 154 -28.66 -16.63 1.12
N SER A 155 -29.39 -16.44 2.22
CA SER A 155 -29.17 -17.22 3.45
C SER A 155 -29.51 -18.70 3.28
N SER A 156 -30.59 -19.03 2.56
CA SER A 156 -30.97 -20.42 2.26
C SER A 156 -29.98 -21.13 1.32
N THR A 157 -29.41 -20.41 0.35
CA THR A 157 -28.37 -20.95 -0.54
C THR A 157 -27.00 -21.08 0.15
N LEU A 158 -26.65 -20.18 1.07
CA LEU A 158 -25.45 -20.31 1.90
C LEU A 158 -25.56 -21.48 2.88
N ALA A 159 -26.70 -21.66 3.53
CA ALA A 159 -26.90 -22.74 4.50
C ALA A 159 -26.71 -24.14 3.87
N ASN A 160 -27.21 -24.33 2.65
CA ASN A 160 -27.06 -25.59 1.92
C ASN A 160 -25.64 -25.83 1.39
N SER A 161 -24.85 -24.77 1.13
CA SER A 161 -23.47 -24.91 0.63
C SER A 161 -22.44 -25.14 1.74
N ILE A 162 -22.71 -24.68 2.98
CA ILE A 162 -21.83 -24.91 4.15
C ILE A 162 -21.66 -26.41 4.45
N GLY A 163 -22.74 -27.21 4.34
CA GLY A 163 -22.67 -28.66 4.58
C GLY A 163 -21.75 -29.39 3.59
N ILE A 164 -21.78 -28.99 2.33
CA ILE A 164 -20.93 -29.57 1.26
C ILE A 164 -19.46 -29.21 1.48
N ILE A 165 -19.19 -27.95 1.85
CA ILE A 165 -17.83 -27.47 2.12
C ILE A 165 -17.23 -28.22 3.32
N LEU A 166 -17.98 -28.43 4.40
CA LEU A 166 -17.53 -29.19 5.57
C LEU A 166 -17.28 -30.68 5.24
N ALA A 167 -18.10 -31.29 4.39
CA ALA A 167 -17.88 -32.66 3.92
C ALA A 167 -16.58 -32.81 3.11
N ILE A 168 -16.26 -31.83 2.25
CA ILE A 168 -15.01 -31.82 1.49
C ILE A 168 -13.81 -31.63 2.42
N LEU A 169 -13.91 -30.73 3.40
CA LEU A 169 -12.84 -30.45 4.37
C LEU A 169 -12.52 -31.69 5.24
N THR A 170 -13.54 -32.41 5.69
CA THR A 170 -13.36 -33.66 6.45
C THR A 170 -12.73 -34.78 5.61
N LEU A 171 -13.08 -34.91 4.33
CA LEU A 171 -12.42 -35.84 3.40
C LEU A 171 -10.93 -35.50 3.19
N ILE A 172 -10.60 -34.22 3.05
CA ILE A 172 -9.21 -33.77 2.92
C ILE A 172 -8.42 -34.05 4.21
N CYS A 173 -8.99 -33.78 5.38
CA CYS A 173 -8.35 -34.12 6.66
C CYS A 173 -8.15 -35.63 6.84
N ALA A 174 -9.14 -36.46 6.47
CA ALA A 174 -9.03 -37.91 6.57
C ALA A 174 -7.94 -38.48 5.64
N THR A 175 -7.84 -37.99 4.41
CA THR A 175 -6.81 -38.41 3.45
C THR A 175 -5.40 -38.00 3.91
N GLN A 176 -5.23 -36.77 4.41
CA GLN A 176 -3.96 -36.32 4.99
C GLN A 176 -3.56 -37.14 6.23
N PHE A 177 -4.52 -37.48 7.10
CA PHE A 177 -4.27 -38.31 8.27
C PHE A 177 -3.81 -39.73 7.89
N ILE A 178 -4.42 -40.34 6.87
CA ILE A 178 -4.02 -41.65 6.34
C ILE A 178 -2.61 -41.60 5.76
N MET A 179 -2.26 -40.57 4.98
CA MET A 179 -0.90 -40.41 4.45
C MET A 179 0.15 -40.29 5.56
N ILE A 180 -0.11 -39.49 6.59
CA ILE A 180 0.81 -39.34 7.72
C ILE A 180 0.96 -40.65 8.50
N ARG A 181 -0.14 -41.39 8.70
CA ARG A 181 -0.12 -42.69 9.38
C ARG A 181 0.66 -43.73 8.60
N ASN A 182 0.51 -43.79 7.28
CA ASN A 182 1.24 -44.73 6.43
C ASN A 182 2.74 -44.39 6.38
N LYS A 183 3.11 -43.10 6.37
CA LYS A 183 4.52 -42.66 6.42
C LYS A 183 5.22 -43.00 7.74
N LYS A 184 4.48 -43.14 8.85
CA LYS A 184 5.02 -43.59 10.14
C LYS A 184 5.20 -45.11 10.25
N ARG A 185 4.56 -45.92 9.39
CA ARG A 185 4.69 -47.38 9.39
C ARG A 185 5.82 -47.91 8.51
N THR A 186 6.42 -47.07 7.67
CA THR A 186 7.54 -47.40 6.78
C THR A 186 8.91 -46.95 7.30
N LYS A 187 9.02 -46.62 8.58
CA LYS A 187 10.28 -46.38 9.31
C LYS A 187 10.47 -47.43 10.38
#